data_AF-A0A8S2UKE7-F1
#
_entry.id   AF-A0A8S2UKE7-F1
#
_cell.length_a   1.000
_cell.length_b   1.000
_cell.length_c   1.000
_cell.angle_alpha   90.00
_cell.angle_beta   90.00
_cell.angle_gamma   90.00
#
_symmetry.space_group_name_H-M   'P 1'
#
loop_
_entity.id
_entity.type
_entity.pdbx_description
1 polymer ?
#
loop_
_entity_poly.entity_id
_entity_poly.type
_entity_poly.pdbx_seq_one_letter_code
_entity_poly.pdbx_strand_id
1 'polypeptide(L)' 'GTNKRTQRELELEVENLGAHLNAYTSREQTVYYAKCFSKDLPQIVELLSDIAQNSQFGEEEIERERHTILR' A
#
# COMPACT_ATOMS: atom_id res chain seq x y z
N GLY A 1 5.44 -5.33 3.21
CA GLY A 1 5.63 -4.02 3.86
C GLY A 1 6.70 -3.25 3.12
N THR A 2 7.23 -2.18 3.69
CA THR A 2 8.39 -1.43 3.17
C THR A 2 9.57 -1.54 4.13
N ASN A 3 10.73 -0.97 3.75
CA ASN A 3 11.88 -0.83 4.65
C ASN A 3 11.58 0.00 5.92
N LYS A 4 10.59 0.91 5.86
CA LYS A 4 10.26 1.82 6.96
C LYS A 4 9.11 1.31 7.82
N ARG A 5 8.21 0.51 7.24
CA ARG A 5 6.92 0.17 7.83
C ARG A 5 6.54 -1.27 7.51
N THR A 6 6.06 -1.99 8.50
CA THR A 6 5.38 -3.27 8.30
C THR A 6 4.04 -3.06 7.59
N GLN A 7 3.46 -4.15 7.05
CA GLN A 7 2.13 -4.09 6.44
C GLN A 7 1.08 -3.55 7.43
N ARG A 8 1.10 -4.04 8.67
CA ARG A 8 0.16 -3.62 9.71
C ARG A 8 0.28 -2.14 10.09
N GLU A 9 1.50 -1.62 10.13
CA GLU A 9 1.74 -0.20 10.41
C GLU A 9 1.20 0.68 9.29
N LEU A 10 1.36 0.28 8.02
CA LEU A 10 0.76 0.98 6.88
C LEU A 10 -0.76 1.01 6.96
N GLU A 11 -1.39 -0.14 7.26
CA GLU A 11 -2.84 -0.26 7.40
C GLU A 11 -3.37 0.67 8.51
N LEU A 12 -2.73 0.62 9.69
CA LEU A 12 -3.09 1.48 10.82
C LEU A 12 -2.85 2.97 10.53
N GLU A 13 -1.76 3.33 9.85
CA GLU A 13 -1.48 4.72 9.47
C GLU A 13 -2.56 5.26 8.53
N VAL A 14 -2.96 4.49 7.52
CA VAL A 14 -4.03 4.87 6.59
C VAL A 14 -5.38 5.00 7.30
N GLU A 15 -5.72 4.05 8.18
CA GLU A 15 -6.96 4.10 8.98
C GLU A 15 -7.01 5.31 9.92
N ASN A 16 -5.91 5.60 10.63
CA ASN A 16 -5.82 6.73 11.56
C ASN A 16 -5.98 8.09 10.87
N LEU A 17 -5.57 8.19 9.61
CA LEU A 17 -5.78 9.39 8.78
C LEU A 17 -7.21 9.48 8.23
N GLY A 18 -8.03 8.44 8.41
CA GLY A 18 -9.33 8.31 7.75
C GLY A 18 -9.20 8.27 6.23
N ALA A 19 -8.04 7.84 5.72
CA ALA A 19 -7.76 7.76 4.30
C ALA A 19 -8.17 6.39 3.75
N HIS A 20 -8.41 6.33 2.44
CA HIS A 20 -8.65 5.08 1.73
C HIS A 20 -7.56 4.89 0.69
N LEU A 21 -6.77 3.83 0.82
CA LEU A 21 -5.75 3.44 -0.14
C LEU A 21 -6.21 2.20 -0.90
N ASN A 22 -6.00 2.17 -2.22
CA ASN A 22 -6.36 1.04 -3.05
C ASN A 22 -5.46 0.96 -4.30
N ALA A 23 -5.47 -0.19 -4.96
CA ALA A 23 -4.74 -0.43 -6.18
C ALA A 23 -5.52 -1.31 -7.14
N TYR A 24 -5.31 -1.12 -8.45
CA TYR A 24 -5.82 -2.04 -9.47
C TYR A 24 -4.89 -2.08 -10.68
N THR A 25 -4.94 -3.20 -11.39
CA THR A 25 -4.16 -3.45 -12.59
C THR A 25 -5.07 -3.81 -13.74
N SER A 26 -4.80 -3.21 -14.90
CA SER A 26 -5.44 -3.49 -16.19
C SER A 26 -4.40 -4.04 -17.17
N ARG A 27 -4.79 -4.21 -18.44
CA ARG A 27 -3.86 -4.68 -19.48
C ARG A 27 -2.68 -3.74 -19.74
N GLU A 28 -2.90 -2.43 -19.61
CA GLU A 28 -1.91 -1.41 -20.03
C GLU A 28 -1.55 -0.43 -18.91
N GLN A 29 -2.21 -0.52 -17.76
CA GLN A 29 -2.05 0.43 -16.67
C GLN A 29 -2.17 -0.25 -15.32
N THR A 30 -1.29 0.12 -14.40
CA THR A 30 -1.37 -0.18 -12.98
C THR A 30 -1.54 1.12 -12.22
N VAL A 31 -2.51 1.16 -11.31
CA VAL A 31 -2.85 2.36 -10.55
C VAL A 31 -2.77 2.03 -9.07
N TYR A 32 -1.99 2.83 -8.34
CA TYR A 32 -2.00 2.92 -6.88
C TYR A 32 -2.49 4.31 -6.52
N TYR A 33 -3.54 4.40 -5.71
CA TYR A 33 -4.15 5.69 -5.37
C TYR A 33 -4.62 5.73 -3.93
N ALA A 34 -4.82 6.95 -3.43
CA ALA A 34 -5.39 7.20 -2.13
C ALA A 34 -6.39 8.36 -2.17
N LYS A 35 -7.43 8.26 -1.34
CA LYS A 35 -8.36 9.35 -1.03
C LYS A 35 -8.12 9.78 0.41
N CYS A 36 -7.89 11.07 0.64
CA CYS A 36 -7.55 11.62 1.95
C CYS A 36 -8.07 13.04 2.10
N PHE A 37 -8.02 13.58 3.32
CA PHE A 37 -8.26 14.99 3.55
C PHE A 37 -7.10 15.83 3.02
N SER A 38 -7.39 17.04 2.54
CA SER A 38 -6.38 17.92 1.94
C SER A 38 -5.20 18.23 2.87
N LYS A 39 -5.43 18.27 4.19
CA LYS A 39 -4.39 18.50 5.20
C LYS A 39 -3.36 17.37 5.27
N ASP A 40 -3.73 16.14 4.88
CA ASP A 40 -2.90 14.94 5.01
C ASP A 40 -2.20 14.58 3.69
N LEU A 41 -2.39 15.40 2.65
CA LEU A 41 -1.82 15.18 1.31
C LEU A 41 -0.29 14.94 1.32
N PRO A 42 0.54 15.72 2.04
CA PRO A 42 1.98 15.47 2.07
C PRO A 42 2.35 14.09 2.62
N GLN A 43 1.64 13.62 3.64
CA GLN A 43 1.87 12.32 4.26
C GLN A 43 1.46 11.18 3.34
N ILE A 44 0.32 11.31 2.66
CA ILE A 44 -0.16 10.30 1.71
C ILE A 44 0.75 10.17 0.48
N VAL A 45 1.30 11.29 -0.02
CA VAL A 45 2.28 11.26 -1.12
C VAL A 45 3.56 10.55 -0.68
N GLU A 46 4.06 10.80 0.53
CA GLU A 46 5.23 10.07 1.06
C GLU A 46 4.95 8.59 1.19
N LEU A 47 3.78 8.22 1.73
CA LEU A 47 3.37 6.83 1.91
C LEU A 47 3.25 6.09 0.57
N LEU A 48 2.63 6.70 -0.44
CA LEU A 48 2.56 6.11 -1.79
C LEU A 48 3.95 5.97 -2.41
N SER A 49 4.84 6.95 -2.23
CA SER A 49 6.22 6.87 -2.70
C SER A 49 6.99 5.74 -2.04
N ASP A 50 6.84 5.56 -0.72
CA ASP A 50 7.50 4.50 0.02
C ASP A 50 7.03 3.11 -0.41
N ILE A 51 5.72 2.92 -0.59
CA ILE A 51 5.16 1.67 -1.12
C ILE A 51 5.70 1.39 -2.53
N ALA A 52 5.69 2.38 -3.42
CA ALA A 52 6.09 2.19 -4.80
C ALA A 52 7.60 1.92 -4.96
N GLN A 53 8.45 2.51 -4.12
CA GLN A 53 9.91 2.48 -4.29
C GLN A 53 10.63 1.50 -3.35
N ASN A 54 10.09 1.25 -2.16
CA ASN A 54 10.79 0.55 -1.07
C ASN A 54 10.03 -0.67 -0.56
N SER A 55 9.14 -1.25 -1.37
CA SER A 55 8.43 -2.48 -1.01
C SER A 55 9.40 -3.64 -0.80
N GLN A 56 9.19 -4.38 0.29
CA GLN A 56 9.88 -5.64 0.58
C GLN A 56 8.95 -6.82 0.28
N PHE A 57 9.53 -7.85 -0.35
CA PHE A 57 8.83 -9.07 -0.75
C PHE A 57 9.47 -10.27 -0.05
N GLY A 58 9.00 -10.58 1.15
CA GLY A 58 9.40 -11.77 1.91
C GLY A 58 8.75 -13.04 1.37
N GLU A 59 9.44 -14.17 1.48
CA GLU A 59 8.96 -15.46 0.96
C GLU A 59 7.64 -15.88 1.60
N GLU A 60 7.49 -15.70 2.91
CA GLU A 60 6.25 -16.01 3.64
C GLU A 60 5.06 -15.14 3.19
N GLU A 61 5.27 -13.83 3.01
CA GLU A 61 4.24 -12.92 2.46
C GLU A 61 3.83 -13.32 1.04
N ILE A 62 4.79 -13.69 0.18
CA ILE A 62 4.53 -14.11 -1.20
C ILE A 62 3.65 -15.36 -1.22
N GLU A 63 3.97 -16.37 -0.41
CA GLU A 63 3.20 -17.61 -0.38
C GLU A 63 1.79 -17.40 0.18
N ARG A 64 1.65 -16.50 1.16
CA ARG A 64 0.32 -16.10 1.67
C ARG A 64 -0.51 -15.39 0.60
N GLU A 65 0.07 -14.45 -0.13
CA GLU A 65 -0.65 -13.72 -1.19
C GLU A 65 -0.99 -14.63 -2.37
N ARG A 66 -0.10 -15.57 -2.73
CA ARG A 66 -0.37 -16.62 -3.74
C ARG A 66 -1.63 -17.41 -3.38
N HIS A 67 -1.78 -17.81 -2.11
CA HIS A 67 -2.99 -18.50 -1.65
C HIS A 67 -4.25 -17.65 -1.76
N THR A 68 -4.17 -16.35 -1.47
CA THR A 68 -5.30 -15.42 -1.66
C THR A 68 -5.70 -15.32 -3.13
N ILE A 69 -4.75 -15.26 -4.07
CA ILE A 69 -5.01 -15.14 -5.51
C ILE A 69 -5.58 -16.43 -6.11
N LEU A 70 -5.16 -17.60 -5.61
CA LEU A 70 -5.64 -18.90 -6.08
C LEU A 70 -7.03 -19.29 -5.53
N ARG A 71 -7.58 -18.51 -4.59
CA ARG A 71 -8.89 -18.73 -3.98
C ARG A 71 -10.00 -18.03 -4.78
#